data_AF-A0A8S3VHP2-F1
#
_entry.id   AF-A0A8S3VHP2-F1
#
_cell.length_a   1.000
_cell.length_b   1.000
_cell.length_c   1.000
_cell.angle_alpha   90.00
_cell.angle_beta   90.00
_cell.angle_gamma   90.00
#
_symmetry.space_group_name_H-M   'P 1'
#
loop_
_entity.id
_entity.type
_entity.pdbx_description
1 polymer ?
#
loop_
_entity_poly.entity_id
_entity_poly.type
_entity_poly.pdbx_seq_one_letter_code
_entity_poly.pdbx_strand_id
1 'polypeptide(L)'
;MQDLSTDDIATLLLGTIRKYNGKTTDHALPWKSSTSTVAGKKWLTNVWKFLQSYDIDDFCNLHLLPSCSQGKDFLYKLSTKVLLKTYHGYTDLPDAVCKALSYLSIVTVDTLPKAIINHDDINKFVYFPTVENVFNMLEDVTLQRNSGQAIQKFNKTCTEKERSEFAKYIATSSYFSSNVTKFISKLQIFKEKNSGRNVSSNEVNVMAETEELPIKYQKESLVYSGHFHKALVNLQVPTRGMEEVVIDIMDCLQRGSQYSHNEMNMMMKFVMNKFKTFENKQQILDIARNIKCVPNGREEMKKAKELFDPEDADLKWIIIDQARFPNMTKCPITLKQVRKLGLKTGCEVNANDILECAKYIESKPHEDTQGRRSSQLFDFLRKNPQLLRSITGQTNLSEKLMNVHFIKPSCRMENFPEMLPWFKSSFPFCKPSELIDHQFVLLTGSVQPVLQKDVTPELCRVFSWNKTPTIKSVIEQLFIIIRLYEDKYKPHLLPLINQIYNFLSVNYSRASEVTPLKSEKWIWTGFGFEPSCNIVIETKDSDISLQPYLYSLPPEFRTPKLIQFFSRMNCVNCQDTDLF
;
A
#
# COMPACT_ATOMS: atom_id res chain seq x y z
N MET A 1 -45.29 -55.72 -67.74
CA MET A 1 -45.24 -55.18 -66.37
C MET A 1 -45.03 -53.70 -66.56
N GLN A 2 -45.99 -52.85 -66.22
CA GLN A 2 -45.79 -51.40 -66.29
C GLN A 2 -44.61 -51.04 -65.37
N ASP A 3 -43.62 -50.32 -65.89
CA ASP A 3 -42.57 -49.73 -65.07
C ASP A 3 -43.26 -48.72 -64.14
N LEU A 4 -43.34 -49.06 -62.86
CA LEU A 4 -43.86 -48.16 -61.82
C LEU A 4 -42.93 -46.94 -61.75
N SER A 5 -43.50 -45.74 -61.78
CA SER A 5 -42.72 -44.52 -61.57
C SER A 5 -42.26 -44.43 -60.10
N THR A 6 -41.23 -43.62 -59.83
CA THR A 6 -40.74 -43.40 -58.46
C THR A 6 -41.85 -42.90 -57.52
N ASP A 7 -42.77 -42.07 -58.02
CA ASP A 7 -43.93 -41.58 -57.28
C ASP A 7 -44.94 -42.69 -56.94
N ASP A 8 -45.17 -43.63 -57.87
CA ASP A 8 -46.01 -44.80 -57.62
C ASP A 8 -45.42 -45.67 -56.51
N ILE A 9 -44.10 -45.87 -56.55
CA ILE A 9 -43.34 -46.62 -55.53
C ILE A 9 -43.44 -45.92 -54.17
N ALA A 10 -43.20 -44.61 -54.11
CA ALA A 10 -43.29 -43.83 -52.87
C ALA A 10 -44.70 -43.89 -52.27
N THR A 11 -45.73 -43.82 -53.12
CA THR A 11 -47.14 -43.93 -52.71
C THR A 11 -47.46 -45.30 -52.14
N LEU A 12 -47.00 -46.37 -52.78
CA LEU A 12 -47.17 -47.76 -52.30
C LEU A 12 -46.46 -47.99 -50.96
N LEU A 13 -45.23 -47.50 -50.81
CA LEU A 13 -44.48 -47.58 -49.56
C LEU A 13 -45.19 -46.80 -48.45
N LEU A 14 -45.65 -45.58 -48.72
CA LEU A 14 -46.39 -44.77 -47.74
C LEU A 14 -47.70 -45.44 -47.31
N GLY A 15 -48.45 -46.02 -48.26
CA GLY A 15 -49.67 -46.76 -48.00
C GLY A 15 -49.42 -47.98 -47.12
N THR A 16 -48.33 -48.71 -47.37
CA THR A 16 -47.90 -49.85 -46.56
C THR A 16 -47.54 -49.41 -45.14
N ILE A 17 -46.72 -48.37 -44.98
CA ILE A 17 -46.31 -47.86 -43.67
C ILE A 17 -47.52 -47.42 -42.85
N ARG A 18 -48.43 -46.63 -43.43
CA ARG A 18 -49.61 -46.09 -42.72
C ARG A 18 -50.61 -47.17 -42.34
N LYS A 19 -50.86 -48.15 -43.22
CA LYS A 19 -51.82 -49.24 -42.99
C LYS A 19 -51.47 -50.07 -41.75
N TYR A 20 -50.18 -50.28 -41.47
CA TYR A 20 -49.74 -51.20 -40.41
C TYR A 20 -49.28 -50.50 -39.11
N ASN A 21 -49.08 -49.17 -39.12
CA ASN A 21 -48.46 -48.45 -38.00
C ASN A 21 -49.28 -47.24 -37.46
N GLY A 22 -50.45 -46.91 -38.03
CA GLY A 22 -51.42 -45.96 -37.42
C GLY A 22 -51.24 -44.48 -37.79
N LYS A 23 -51.93 -43.59 -37.05
CA LYS A 23 -51.94 -42.13 -37.28
C LYS A 23 -50.67 -41.47 -36.71
N THR A 24 -50.12 -40.55 -37.53
CA THR A 24 -48.78 -39.96 -37.47
C THR A 24 -48.69 -38.70 -36.61
N THR A 25 -47.52 -38.46 -36.00
CA THR A 25 -47.02 -37.08 -35.84
C THR A 25 -46.28 -36.68 -37.12
N ASP A 26 -46.02 -35.39 -37.36
CA ASP A 26 -45.45 -34.98 -38.65
C ASP A 26 -44.02 -35.51 -38.91
N HIS A 27 -43.28 -35.94 -37.88
CA HIS A 27 -41.88 -36.39 -38.05
C HIS A 27 -41.61 -37.84 -37.62
N ALA A 28 -42.45 -38.40 -36.75
CA ALA A 28 -42.26 -39.73 -36.18
C ALA A 28 -43.55 -40.56 -36.16
N LEU A 29 -43.38 -41.85 -36.42
CA LEU A 29 -44.45 -42.85 -36.47
C LEU A 29 -44.11 -44.00 -35.50
N PRO A 30 -45.01 -44.37 -34.57
CA PRO A 30 -44.84 -45.60 -33.78
C PRO A 30 -44.70 -46.83 -34.69
N TRP A 31 -43.71 -47.69 -34.45
CA TRP A 31 -43.39 -48.80 -35.34
C TRP A 31 -43.47 -50.14 -34.62
N LYS A 32 -44.10 -51.13 -35.24
CA LYS A 32 -44.10 -52.51 -34.72
C LYS A 32 -42.93 -53.28 -35.32
N SER A 33 -41.76 -53.20 -34.68
CA SER A 33 -40.48 -53.69 -35.23
C SER A 33 -40.29 -55.22 -35.28
N SER A 34 -41.28 -56.01 -34.81
CA SER A 34 -41.21 -57.48 -34.83
C SER A 34 -40.86 -58.01 -36.23
N THR A 35 -40.08 -59.09 -36.31
CA THR A 35 -39.79 -59.76 -37.60
C THR A 35 -41.01 -60.46 -38.20
N SER A 36 -42.05 -60.69 -37.40
CA SER A 36 -43.30 -61.33 -37.80
C SER A 36 -44.35 -60.37 -38.40
N THR A 37 -44.13 -59.05 -38.34
CA THR A 37 -45.06 -58.06 -38.91
C THR A 37 -44.73 -57.77 -40.36
N VAL A 38 -45.77 -57.55 -41.19
CA VAL A 38 -45.64 -57.28 -42.63
C VAL A 38 -44.78 -56.05 -42.92
N ALA A 39 -44.83 -55.04 -42.06
CA ALA A 39 -44.00 -53.83 -42.12
C ALA A 39 -42.91 -53.81 -41.01
N GLY A 40 -42.39 -54.98 -40.61
CA GLY A 40 -41.38 -55.13 -39.55
C GLY A 40 -39.93 -54.99 -40.02
N LYS A 41 -38.96 -55.37 -39.18
CA LYS A 41 -37.52 -55.24 -39.47
C LYS A 41 -37.08 -55.88 -40.80
N LYS A 42 -37.61 -57.06 -41.13
CA LYS A 42 -37.29 -57.79 -42.38
C LYS A 42 -37.78 -57.04 -43.62
N TRP A 43 -39.00 -56.48 -43.54
CA TRP A 43 -39.56 -55.66 -44.60
C TRP A 43 -38.72 -54.39 -44.81
N LEU A 44 -38.41 -53.67 -43.73
CA LEU A 44 -37.61 -52.45 -43.80
C LEU A 44 -36.23 -52.71 -44.43
N THR A 45 -35.58 -53.83 -44.05
CA THR A 45 -34.31 -54.26 -44.65
C THR A 45 -34.42 -54.49 -46.15
N ASN A 46 -35.52 -55.10 -46.62
CA ASN A 46 -35.75 -55.35 -48.05
C ASN A 46 -36.07 -54.06 -48.81
N VAL A 47 -36.83 -53.14 -48.20
CA VAL A 47 -37.08 -51.81 -48.77
C VAL A 47 -35.77 -51.08 -48.98
N TRP A 48 -34.90 -51.03 -47.98
CA TRP A 48 -33.61 -50.36 -48.10
C TRP A 48 -32.66 -51.01 -49.12
N LYS A 49 -32.70 -52.34 -49.28
CA LYS A 49 -31.99 -53.01 -50.39
C LYS A 49 -32.55 -52.63 -51.76
N PHE A 50 -33.87 -52.49 -51.87
CA PHE A 50 -34.52 -52.06 -53.11
C PHE A 50 -34.19 -50.60 -53.44
N LEU A 51 -34.14 -49.74 -52.43
CA LEU A 51 -33.82 -48.32 -52.59
C LEU A 51 -32.37 -48.06 -53.04
N GLN A 52 -31.45 -49.03 -52.94
CA GLN A 52 -30.08 -48.88 -53.43
C GLN A 52 -29.96 -48.49 -54.91
N SER A 53 -31.01 -48.77 -55.71
CA SER A 53 -31.04 -48.45 -57.15
C SER A 53 -31.73 -47.13 -57.47
N TYR A 54 -32.12 -46.33 -56.47
CA TYR A 54 -32.89 -45.10 -56.64
C TYR A 54 -32.23 -43.92 -55.92
N ASP A 55 -32.52 -42.69 -56.36
CA ASP A 55 -32.20 -41.50 -55.58
C ASP A 55 -33.10 -41.47 -54.34
N ILE A 56 -32.47 -41.47 -53.17
CA ILE A 56 -33.17 -41.49 -51.90
C ILE A 56 -33.86 -40.15 -51.57
N ASP A 57 -33.47 -39.06 -52.23
CA ASP A 57 -34.10 -37.74 -52.07
C ASP A 57 -35.58 -37.77 -52.45
N ASP A 58 -35.97 -38.59 -53.43
CA ASP A 58 -37.37 -38.80 -53.86
C ASP A 58 -38.24 -39.41 -52.74
N PHE A 59 -37.61 -40.07 -51.77
CA PHE A 59 -38.28 -40.75 -50.66
C PHE A 59 -38.17 -39.98 -49.33
N CYS A 60 -37.67 -38.74 -49.34
CA CYS A 60 -37.39 -37.96 -48.14
C CYS A 60 -38.59 -37.81 -47.17
N ASN A 61 -39.82 -37.83 -47.68
CA ASN A 61 -41.04 -37.69 -46.86
C ASN A 61 -41.55 -39.01 -46.25
N LEU A 62 -40.90 -40.15 -46.54
CA LEU A 62 -41.29 -41.45 -46.02
C LEU A 62 -40.63 -41.78 -44.67
N HIS A 63 -41.37 -42.45 -43.80
CA HIS A 63 -40.90 -42.88 -42.48
C HIS A 63 -40.06 -44.16 -42.61
N LEU A 64 -38.77 -44.02 -42.92
CA LEU A 64 -37.87 -45.13 -43.23
C LEU A 64 -36.68 -45.27 -42.28
N LEU A 65 -36.48 -44.33 -41.36
CA LEU A 65 -35.37 -44.35 -40.40
C LEU A 65 -35.82 -44.98 -39.06
N PRO A 66 -35.37 -46.20 -38.71
CA PRO A 66 -35.77 -46.86 -37.48
C PRO A 66 -35.06 -46.27 -36.26
N SER A 67 -35.77 -46.20 -35.14
CA SER A 67 -35.25 -45.83 -33.84
C SER A 67 -35.91 -46.64 -32.75
N CYS A 68 -35.17 -46.99 -31.70
CA CYS A 68 -35.73 -47.51 -30.46
C CYS A 68 -35.42 -46.52 -29.35
N SER A 69 -36.46 -46.00 -28.69
CA SER A 69 -36.29 -45.10 -27.55
C SER A 69 -37.22 -45.54 -26.42
N GLN A 70 -36.64 -45.76 -25.24
CA GLN A 70 -37.37 -46.17 -24.02
C GLN A 70 -38.24 -47.42 -24.21
N GLY A 71 -37.75 -48.40 -24.99
CA GLY A 71 -38.47 -49.65 -25.27
C GLY A 71 -39.64 -49.53 -26.24
N LYS A 72 -39.77 -48.38 -26.93
CA LYS A 72 -40.73 -48.17 -28.02
C LYS A 72 -39.97 -47.94 -29.32
N ASP A 73 -40.39 -48.63 -30.36
CA ASP A 73 -39.83 -48.47 -31.69
C ASP A 73 -40.60 -47.39 -32.46
N PHE A 74 -39.86 -46.58 -33.21
CA PHE A 74 -40.38 -45.53 -34.08
C PHE A 74 -39.71 -45.59 -35.45
N LEU A 75 -40.43 -45.10 -36.46
CA LEU A 75 -39.87 -44.76 -37.76
C LEU A 75 -39.94 -43.24 -37.93
N TYR A 76 -38.82 -42.62 -38.25
CA TYR A 76 -38.70 -41.21 -38.57
C TYR A 76 -38.73 -41.00 -40.08
N LYS A 77 -39.29 -39.86 -40.51
CA LYS A 77 -39.18 -39.43 -41.91
C LYS A 77 -37.69 -39.29 -42.28
N LEU A 78 -37.32 -39.66 -43.51
CA LEU A 78 -35.94 -39.45 -44.00
C LEU A 78 -35.50 -37.99 -43.90
N SER A 79 -36.39 -37.04 -44.19
CA SER A 79 -36.17 -35.61 -44.04
C SER A 79 -35.93 -35.17 -42.58
N THR A 80 -36.16 -36.04 -41.61
CA THR A 80 -35.76 -35.80 -40.23
C THR A 80 -34.27 -36.07 -40.12
N LYS A 81 -33.48 -35.02 -39.92
CA LYS A 81 -32.05 -35.17 -39.62
C LYS A 81 -31.89 -35.93 -38.31
N VAL A 82 -31.17 -37.05 -38.35
CA VAL A 82 -30.98 -37.95 -37.20
C VAL A 82 -29.50 -38.06 -36.86
N LEU A 83 -29.17 -38.00 -35.57
CA LEU A 83 -27.83 -38.22 -35.05
C LEU A 83 -27.68 -39.65 -34.52
N LEU A 84 -26.67 -40.38 -35.00
CA LEU A 84 -26.32 -41.69 -34.45
C LEU A 84 -25.57 -41.53 -33.14
N LYS A 85 -25.89 -42.39 -32.17
CA LYS A 85 -25.19 -42.48 -30.89
C LYS A 85 -23.93 -43.34 -30.99
N THR A 86 -24.03 -44.48 -31.67
CA THR A 86 -22.95 -45.47 -31.79
C THR A 86 -22.74 -45.82 -33.26
N TYR A 87 -21.50 -45.75 -33.73
CA TYR A 87 -21.11 -46.21 -35.07
C TYR A 87 -19.65 -46.66 -35.10
N HIS A 88 -19.36 -47.73 -35.85
CA HIS A 88 -18.04 -48.34 -35.88
C HIS A 88 -16.96 -47.35 -36.35
N GLY A 89 -15.87 -47.24 -35.59
CA GLY A 89 -14.76 -46.33 -35.89
C GLY A 89 -14.88 -44.94 -35.26
N TYR A 90 -15.96 -44.66 -34.52
CA TYR A 90 -16.18 -43.40 -33.81
C TYR A 90 -16.37 -43.63 -32.30
N THR A 91 -16.17 -42.57 -31.52
CA THR A 91 -16.48 -42.59 -30.09
C THR A 91 -17.97 -42.41 -29.88
N ASP A 92 -18.57 -43.27 -29.06
CA ASP A 92 -19.99 -43.22 -28.75
C ASP A 92 -20.39 -41.93 -28.03
N LEU A 93 -21.57 -41.41 -28.36
CA LEU A 93 -22.15 -40.28 -27.65
C LEU A 93 -22.66 -40.72 -26.26
N PRO A 94 -22.24 -40.03 -25.17
CA PRO A 94 -22.76 -40.34 -23.84
C PRO A 94 -24.28 -40.18 -23.77
N ASP A 95 -24.96 -41.05 -23.02
CA ASP A 95 -26.42 -40.98 -22.83
C ASP A 95 -26.90 -39.62 -22.32
N ALA A 96 -26.12 -39.02 -21.43
CA ALA A 96 -26.39 -37.70 -20.86
C ALA A 96 -26.34 -36.59 -21.93
N VAL A 97 -25.42 -36.71 -22.89
CA VAL A 97 -25.32 -35.81 -24.05
C VAL A 97 -26.50 -36.02 -25.00
N CYS A 98 -26.86 -37.27 -25.30
CA CYS A 98 -28.02 -37.57 -26.14
C CYS A 98 -29.32 -37.01 -25.54
N LYS A 99 -29.52 -37.16 -24.23
CA LYS A 99 -30.66 -36.57 -23.52
C LYS A 99 -30.65 -35.04 -23.58
N ALA A 100 -29.50 -34.40 -23.33
CA ALA A 100 -29.32 -32.96 -23.48
C ALA A 100 -29.72 -32.46 -24.88
N LEU A 101 -29.24 -33.13 -25.94
CA LEU A 101 -29.57 -32.83 -27.34
C LEU A 101 -31.07 -33.04 -27.65
N SER A 102 -31.71 -34.04 -27.05
CA SER A 102 -33.15 -34.28 -27.22
C SER A 102 -34.02 -33.13 -26.70
N TYR A 103 -33.57 -32.40 -25.67
CA TYR A 103 -34.25 -31.20 -25.19
C TYR A 103 -34.10 -30.02 -26.16
N LEU A 104 -33.05 -30.04 -26.99
CA LEU A 104 -32.78 -29.08 -28.05
C LEU A 104 -33.44 -29.47 -29.40
N SER A 105 -34.38 -30.43 -29.38
CA SER A 105 -35.10 -30.94 -30.56
C SER A 105 -34.23 -31.73 -31.55
N ILE A 106 -33.06 -32.21 -31.14
CA ILE A 106 -32.22 -33.11 -31.94
C ILE A 106 -32.64 -34.56 -31.68
N VAL A 107 -32.89 -35.30 -32.75
CA VAL A 107 -33.28 -36.71 -32.67
C VAL A 107 -32.04 -37.59 -32.68
N THR A 108 -31.83 -38.35 -31.60
CA THR A 108 -30.73 -39.33 -31.49
C THR A 108 -31.24 -40.75 -31.67
N VAL A 109 -30.50 -41.57 -32.42
CA VAL A 109 -30.78 -42.99 -32.67
C VAL A 109 -29.60 -43.84 -32.24
N ASP A 110 -29.84 -44.94 -31.51
CA ASP A 110 -28.77 -45.78 -30.96
C ASP A 110 -27.86 -46.35 -32.07
N THR A 111 -28.45 -47.10 -33.00
CA THR A 111 -27.76 -47.70 -34.16
C THR A 111 -28.73 -47.87 -35.32
N LEU A 112 -28.20 -47.98 -36.54
CA LEU A 112 -28.98 -48.33 -37.73
C LEU A 112 -28.57 -49.70 -38.31
N PRO A 113 -29.51 -50.46 -38.90
CA PRO A 113 -29.19 -51.68 -39.63
C PRO A 113 -28.19 -51.44 -40.77
N LYS A 114 -27.33 -52.44 -41.04
CA LYS A 114 -26.32 -52.38 -42.11
C LYS A 114 -26.88 -52.06 -43.49
N ALA A 115 -28.08 -52.55 -43.81
CA ALA A 115 -28.75 -52.28 -45.08
C ALA A 115 -29.10 -50.79 -45.28
N ILE A 116 -29.25 -50.03 -44.19
CA ILE A 116 -29.54 -48.59 -44.23
C ILE A 116 -28.24 -47.80 -44.29
N ILE A 117 -27.30 -48.12 -43.39
CA ILE A 117 -26.08 -47.30 -43.22
C ILE A 117 -25.06 -47.46 -44.35
N ASN A 118 -25.18 -48.52 -45.15
CA ASN A 118 -24.33 -48.77 -46.31
C ASN A 118 -24.90 -48.15 -47.60
N HIS A 119 -26.00 -47.39 -47.53
CA HIS A 119 -26.51 -46.68 -48.69
C HIS A 119 -25.66 -45.43 -48.94
N ASP A 120 -25.21 -45.21 -50.17
CA ASP A 120 -24.19 -44.20 -50.51
C ASP A 120 -24.62 -42.77 -50.11
N ASP A 121 -25.91 -42.44 -50.27
CA ASP A 121 -26.49 -41.14 -49.93
C ASP A 121 -27.06 -41.00 -48.49
N ILE A 122 -26.88 -41.99 -47.61
CA ILE A 122 -27.50 -41.95 -46.27
C ILE A 122 -26.99 -40.79 -45.41
N ASN A 123 -25.76 -40.34 -45.66
CA ASN A 123 -25.10 -39.23 -44.97
C ASN A 123 -25.81 -37.88 -45.18
N LYS A 124 -26.67 -37.74 -46.18
CA LYS A 124 -27.55 -36.56 -46.36
C LYS A 124 -28.57 -36.42 -45.22
N PHE A 125 -28.99 -37.55 -44.64
CA PHE A 125 -30.07 -37.61 -43.63
C PHE A 125 -29.58 -38.01 -42.24
N VAL A 126 -28.48 -38.78 -42.19
CA VAL A 126 -27.95 -39.36 -40.96
C VAL A 126 -26.58 -38.79 -40.64
N TYR A 127 -26.47 -38.21 -39.45
CA TYR A 127 -25.27 -37.63 -38.90
C TYR A 127 -24.56 -38.66 -38.00
N PHE A 128 -23.26 -38.85 -38.21
CA PHE A 128 -22.42 -39.72 -37.38
C PHE A 128 -22.08 -39.07 -36.03
N PRO A 129 -21.71 -39.83 -34.98
CA PRO A 129 -21.40 -39.32 -33.63
C PRO A 129 -20.07 -38.53 -33.56
N THR A 130 -19.88 -37.55 -34.44
CA THR A 130 -18.71 -36.66 -34.43
C THR A 130 -19.09 -35.31 -33.85
N VAL A 131 -18.11 -34.66 -33.22
CA VAL A 131 -18.22 -33.31 -32.64
C VAL A 131 -18.76 -32.33 -33.69
N GLU A 132 -18.19 -32.35 -34.90
CA GLU A 132 -18.60 -31.50 -36.02
C GLU A 132 -20.08 -31.70 -36.40
N ASN A 133 -20.52 -32.95 -36.54
CA ASN A 133 -21.89 -33.26 -36.91
C ASN A 133 -22.91 -32.83 -35.84
N VAL A 134 -22.56 -32.98 -34.56
CA VAL A 134 -23.42 -32.47 -33.47
C VAL A 134 -23.58 -30.96 -33.57
N PHE A 135 -22.50 -30.23 -33.83
CA PHE A 135 -22.57 -28.78 -33.95
C PHE A 135 -23.24 -28.30 -35.25
N ASN A 136 -23.11 -29.03 -36.35
CA ASN A 136 -23.88 -28.78 -37.58
C ASN A 136 -25.39 -28.94 -37.33
N MET A 137 -25.79 -29.98 -36.58
CA MET A 137 -27.18 -30.13 -36.18
C MET A 137 -27.66 -29.03 -35.23
N LEU A 138 -26.80 -28.57 -34.31
CA LEU A 138 -27.13 -27.42 -33.47
C LEU A 138 -27.27 -26.14 -34.30
N GLU A 139 -26.46 -25.95 -35.34
CA GLU A 139 -26.58 -24.85 -36.29
C GLU A 139 -27.94 -24.87 -36.99
N ASP A 140 -28.40 -26.03 -37.47
CA ASP A 140 -29.74 -26.18 -38.02
C ASP A 140 -30.82 -25.76 -37.03
N VAL A 141 -30.70 -26.17 -35.75
CA VAL A 141 -31.64 -25.77 -34.69
C VAL A 141 -31.66 -24.24 -34.52
N THR A 142 -30.52 -23.56 -34.68
CA THR A 142 -30.48 -22.09 -34.59
C THR A 142 -31.31 -21.40 -35.67
N LEU A 143 -31.44 -22.03 -36.85
CA LEU A 143 -32.21 -21.50 -37.98
C LEU A 143 -33.72 -21.75 -37.85
N GLN A 144 -34.14 -22.61 -36.93
CA GLN A 144 -35.56 -22.92 -36.71
C GLN A 144 -36.27 -21.81 -35.91
N ARG A 145 -37.53 -21.51 -36.28
CA ARG A 145 -38.36 -20.49 -35.60
C ARG A 145 -38.62 -20.80 -34.13
N ASN A 146 -38.57 -22.07 -33.73
CA ASN A 146 -38.83 -22.55 -32.37
C ASN A 146 -37.55 -22.72 -31.52
N SER A 147 -36.39 -22.24 -31.99
CA SER A 147 -35.10 -22.33 -31.27
C SER A 147 -35.17 -21.79 -29.84
N GLY A 148 -35.95 -20.72 -29.61
CA GLY A 148 -36.21 -20.18 -28.26
C GLY A 148 -36.95 -21.15 -27.33
N GLN A 149 -37.89 -21.93 -27.85
CA GLN A 149 -38.61 -22.96 -27.07
C GLN A 149 -37.67 -24.13 -26.72
N ALA A 150 -36.79 -24.51 -27.64
CA ALA A 150 -35.76 -25.52 -27.40
C ALA A 150 -34.81 -25.11 -26.26
N ILE A 151 -34.34 -23.86 -26.26
CA ILE A 151 -33.53 -23.29 -25.16
C ILE A 151 -34.28 -23.35 -23.83
N GLN A 152 -35.56 -22.93 -23.79
CA GLN A 152 -36.36 -22.96 -22.58
C GLN A 152 -36.58 -24.38 -22.05
N LYS A 153 -36.87 -25.33 -22.95
CA LYS A 153 -37.03 -26.74 -22.60
C LYS A 153 -35.74 -27.32 -22.02
N PHE A 154 -34.60 -27.06 -22.65
CA PHE A 154 -33.30 -27.44 -22.12
C PHE A 154 -33.06 -26.84 -20.73
N ASN A 155 -33.23 -25.52 -20.58
CA ASN A 155 -32.97 -24.82 -19.33
C ASN A 155 -33.88 -25.30 -18.19
N LYS A 156 -35.13 -25.70 -18.47
CA LYS A 156 -36.07 -26.19 -17.46
C LYS A 156 -35.90 -27.67 -17.11
N THR A 157 -35.57 -28.52 -18.09
CA THR A 157 -35.67 -29.98 -17.93
C THR A 157 -34.31 -30.66 -17.75
N CYS A 158 -33.23 -30.10 -18.29
CA CYS A 158 -31.92 -30.74 -18.27
C CYS A 158 -31.35 -30.80 -16.84
N THR A 159 -30.95 -32.02 -16.43
CA THR A 159 -30.37 -32.32 -15.11
C THR A 159 -28.92 -31.84 -15.00
N GLU A 160 -28.39 -31.79 -13.78
CA GLU A 160 -27.00 -31.39 -13.54
C GLU A 160 -25.99 -32.32 -14.23
N LYS A 161 -26.23 -33.64 -14.19
CA LYS A 161 -25.40 -34.63 -14.89
C LYS A 161 -25.40 -34.40 -16.40
N GLU A 162 -26.56 -34.15 -16.99
CA GLU A 162 -26.70 -33.88 -18.43
C GLU A 162 -25.98 -32.59 -18.82
N ARG A 163 -26.09 -31.51 -18.02
CA ARG A 163 -25.37 -30.25 -18.26
C ARG A 163 -23.86 -30.42 -18.16
N SER A 164 -23.37 -31.13 -17.14
CA SER A 164 -21.93 -31.35 -16.96
C SER A 164 -21.34 -32.20 -18.08
N GLU A 165 -21.99 -33.30 -18.48
CA GLU A 165 -21.54 -34.12 -19.61
C GLU A 165 -21.63 -33.34 -20.94
N PHE A 166 -22.66 -32.52 -21.13
CA PHE A 166 -22.76 -31.67 -22.31
C PHE A 166 -21.67 -30.59 -22.34
N ALA A 167 -21.32 -29.99 -21.19
CA ALA A 167 -20.20 -29.07 -21.08
C ALA A 167 -18.86 -29.74 -21.41
N LYS A 168 -18.63 -30.98 -20.93
CA LYS A 168 -17.46 -31.78 -21.32
C LYS A 168 -17.42 -32.02 -22.82
N TYR A 169 -18.56 -32.30 -23.43
CA TYR A 169 -18.65 -32.48 -24.88
C TYR A 169 -18.33 -31.19 -25.64
N ILE A 170 -18.87 -30.04 -25.21
CA ILE A 170 -18.54 -28.71 -25.78
C ILE A 170 -17.03 -28.43 -25.68
N ALA A 171 -16.38 -28.82 -24.58
CA ALA A 171 -14.94 -28.68 -24.41
C ALA A 171 -14.09 -29.52 -25.40
N THR A 172 -14.68 -30.50 -26.09
CA THR A 172 -13.97 -31.30 -27.11
C THR A 172 -13.83 -30.58 -28.45
N SER A 173 -14.70 -29.61 -28.75
CA SER A 173 -14.59 -28.81 -29.97
C SER A 173 -13.42 -27.84 -29.88
N SER A 174 -12.86 -27.45 -31.03
CA SER A 174 -11.89 -26.36 -31.16
C SER A 174 -12.51 -25.08 -31.72
N TYR A 175 -13.66 -25.17 -32.39
CA TYR A 175 -14.29 -24.05 -33.09
C TYR A 175 -15.82 -24.17 -33.09
N PHE A 176 -16.48 -23.02 -33.06
CA PHE A 176 -17.93 -22.90 -33.22
C PHE A 176 -18.23 -21.79 -34.22
N SER A 177 -19.26 -21.98 -35.04
CA SER A 177 -19.82 -20.87 -35.81
C SER A 177 -20.44 -19.82 -34.88
N SER A 178 -20.54 -18.57 -35.34
CA SER A 178 -21.10 -17.48 -34.53
C SER A 178 -22.52 -17.77 -34.05
N ASN A 179 -23.32 -18.46 -34.87
CA ASN A 179 -24.69 -18.83 -34.54
C ASN A 179 -24.73 -19.86 -33.41
N VAL A 180 -23.93 -20.92 -33.53
CA VAL A 180 -23.81 -21.97 -32.50
C VAL A 180 -23.30 -21.39 -31.19
N THR A 181 -22.29 -20.52 -31.21
CA THR A 181 -21.79 -19.84 -30.00
C THR A 181 -22.89 -19.04 -29.30
N LYS A 182 -23.63 -18.21 -30.04
CA LYS A 182 -24.75 -17.40 -29.50
C LYS A 182 -25.91 -18.25 -29.00
N PHE A 183 -26.10 -19.44 -29.57
CA PHE A 183 -27.13 -20.37 -29.16
C PHE A 183 -26.74 -21.06 -27.85
N ILE A 184 -25.54 -21.64 -27.79
CA ILE A 184 -25.01 -22.30 -26.59
C ILE A 184 -24.89 -21.31 -25.43
N SER A 185 -24.53 -20.05 -25.69
CA SER A 185 -24.39 -19.03 -24.64
C SER A 185 -25.70 -18.68 -23.91
N LYS A 186 -26.86 -19.09 -24.44
CA LYS A 186 -28.19 -18.95 -23.81
C LYS A 186 -28.58 -20.17 -22.96
N LEU A 187 -27.83 -21.26 -23.05
CA LEU A 187 -28.09 -22.48 -22.30
C LEU A 187 -27.47 -22.37 -20.91
N GLN A 188 -28.23 -22.74 -19.88
CA GLN A 188 -27.81 -22.73 -18.46
C GLN A 188 -26.87 -23.90 -18.15
N ILE A 189 -25.77 -24.02 -18.86
CA ILE A 189 -24.85 -25.16 -18.80
C ILE A 189 -23.83 -24.99 -17.67
N PHE A 190 -23.46 -23.74 -17.39
CA PHE A 190 -22.34 -23.39 -16.53
C PHE A 190 -22.79 -23.12 -15.11
N LYS A 191 -21.83 -23.10 -14.19
CA LYS A 191 -22.09 -22.75 -12.79
C LYS A 191 -21.56 -21.37 -12.46
N GLU A 192 -22.41 -20.57 -11.82
CA GLU A 192 -21.97 -19.36 -11.13
C GLU A 192 -21.23 -19.77 -9.86
N LYS A 193 -20.06 -19.19 -9.65
CA LYS A 193 -19.08 -19.64 -8.67
C LYS A 193 -19.57 -19.50 -7.22
N ASN A 194 -20.24 -18.39 -6.89
CA ASN A 194 -20.56 -18.02 -5.52
C ASN A 194 -21.82 -18.68 -4.97
N SER A 195 -22.81 -18.93 -5.83
CA SER A 195 -24.11 -19.52 -5.54
C SER A 195 -24.20 -20.99 -5.95
N GLY A 196 -23.32 -21.45 -6.85
CA GLY A 196 -23.40 -22.79 -7.44
C GLY A 196 -24.57 -22.98 -8.41
N ARG A 197 -25.32 -21.91 -8.70
CA ARG A 197 -26.48 -21.89 -9.59
C ARG A 197 -26.07 -22.19 -11.02
N ASN A 198 -26.91 -22.95 -11.73
CA ASN A 198 -26.76 -23.13 -13.16
C ASN A 198 -27.15 -21.83 -13.89
N VAL A 199 -26.22 -21.27 -14.66
CA VAL A 199 -26.35 -20.01 -15.38
C VAL A 199 -25.90 -20.17 -16.83
N SER A 200 -26.33 -19.24 -17.67
CA SER A 200 -25.86 -19.13 -19.06
C SER A 200 -24.66 -18.18 -19.14
N SER A 201 -23.80 -18.34 -20.15
CA SER A 201 -22.68 -17.40 -20.34
C SER A 201 -23.12 -16.03 -20.86
N ASN A 202 -24.38 -15.87 -21.28
CA ASN A 202 -24.98 -14.55 -21.50
C ASN A 202 -25.40 -13.85 -20.21
N GLU A 203 -25.73 -14.61 -19.16
CA GLU A 203 -26.12 -14.07 -17.85
C GLU A 203 -24.88 -13.66 -17.05
N VAL A 204 -23.90 -14.57 -16.94
CA VAL A 204 -22.61 -14.30 -16.32
C VAL A 204 -21.55 -14.50 -17.38
N ASN A 205 -21.00 -13.41 -17.89
CA ASN A 205 -20.16 -13.40 -19.09
C ASN A 205 -18.65 -13.35 -18.80
N VAL A 206 -18.22 -13.74 -17.60
CA VAL A 206 -16.82 -13.63 -17.21
C VAL A 206 -16.40 -14.77 -16.31
N MET A 207 -15.22 -15.34 -16.58
CA MET A 207 -14.55 -16.27 -15.70
C MET A 207 -13.56 -15.53 -14.79
N ALA A 208 -13.33 -16.01 -13.57
CA ALA A 208 -12.37 -15.39 -12.66
C ALA A 208 -11.43 -16.42 -12.01
N GLU A 209 -10.13 -16.21 -12.20
CA GLU A 209 -9.08 -16.99 -11.55
C GLU A 209 -8.95 -16.60 -10.08
N THR A 210 -9.24 -17.56 -9.19
CA THR A 210 -9.62 -17.25 -7.82
C THR A 210 -9.17 -18.33 -6.82
N GLU A 211 -8.58 -19.44 -7.30
CA GLU A 211 -8.28 -20.62 -6.49
C GLU A 211 -7.20 -20.36 -5.42
N GLU A 212 -6.24 -19.48 -5.72
CA GLU A 212 -5.18 -19.10 -4.76
C GLU A 212 -5.59 -17.98 -3.78
N LEU A 213 -6.80 -17.43 -3.89
CA LEU A 213 -7.19 -16.27 -3.08
C LEU A 213 -7.45 -16.65 -1.63
N PRO A 214 -7.02 -15.80 -0.68
CA PRO A 214 -7.27 -16.02 0.74
C PRO A 214 -8.72 -15.69 1.14
N ILE A 215 -9.48 -15.01 0.28
CA ILE A 215 -10.85 -14.53 0.54
C ILE A 215 -11.75 -14.71 -0.69
N LYS A 216 -13.06 -14.74 -0.47
CA LYS A 216 -14.06 -14.95 -1.53
C LYS A 216 -14.15 -13.72 -2.46
N TYR A 217 -14.10 -13.96 -3.77
CA TYR A 217 -14.35 -12.91 -4.76
C TYR A 217 -15.86 -12.69 -4.90
N GLN A 218 -16.35 -11.50 -4.53
CA GLN A 218 -17.79 -11.26 -4.41
C GLN A 218 -18.50 -10.97 -5.74
N LYS A 219 -17.76 -10.59 -6.79
CA LYS A 219 -18.39 -10.36 -8.11
C LYS A 219 -18.81 -11.68 -8.75
N GLU A 220 -19.95 -11.64 -9.44
CA GLU A 220 -20.47 -12.80 -10.18
C GLU A 220 -19.45 -13.24 -11.24
N SER A 221 -19.12 -14.52 -11.21
CA SER A 221 -18.18 -15.12 -12.15
C SER A 221 -18.50 -16.59 -12.36
N LEU A 222 -18.12 -17.10 -13.52
CA LEU A 222 -18.21 -18.52 -13.84
C LEU A 222 -17.07 -19.32 -13.21
N VAL A 223 -17.32 -20.59 -12.94
CA VAL A 223 -16.30 -21.54 -12.46
C VAL A 223 -15.14 -21.62 -13.47
N TYR A 224 -13.94 -21.27 -13.00
CA TYR A 224 -12.73 -21.15 -13.82
C TYR A 224 -11.98 -22.49 -14.05
N SER A 225 -12.37 -23.59 -13.41
CA SER A 225 -11.62 -24.85 -13.45
C SER A 225 -12.39 -26.03 -14.06
N GLY A 226 -11.64 -27.08 -14.39
CA GLY A 226 -12.15 -28.34 -14.93
C GLY A 226 -12.65 -28.22 -16.37
N HIS A 227 -13.67 -29.02 -16.69
CA HIS A 227 -14.22 -29.10 -18.05
C HIS A 227 -15.02 -27.85 -18.46
N PHE A 228 -15.54 -27.09 -17.49
CA PHE A 228 -16.24 -25.83 -17.77
C PHE A 228 -15.30 -24.77 -18.35
N HIS A 229 -14.05 -24.70 -17.86
CA HIS A 229 -13.06 -23.75 -18.35
C HIS A 229 -12.85 -23.86 -19.86
N LYS A 230 -12.52 -25.05 -20.35
CA LYS A 230 -12.24 -25.27 -21.78
C LYS A 230 -13.47 -25.00 -22.66
N ALA A 231 -14.66 -25.40 -22.20
CA ALA A 231 -15.91 -25.09 -22.90
C ALA A 231 -16.15 -23.57 -23.00
N LEU A 232 -15.90 -22.82 -21.93
CA LEU A 232 -16.07 -21.37 -21.90
C LEU A 232 -15.04 -20.62 -22.75
N VAL A 233 -13.79 -21.10 -22.77
CA VAL A 233 -12.75 -20.60 -23.67
C VAL A 233 -13.17 -20.79 -25.13
N ASN A 234 -13.67 -21.97 -25.49
CA ASN A 234 -14.17 -22.24 -26.85
C ASN A 234 -15.35 -21.31 -27.22
N LEU A 235 -16.19 -20.93 -26.24
CA LEU A 235 -17.27 -19.97 -26.40
C LEU A 235 -16.81 -18.49 -26.35
N GLN A 236 -15.50 -18.23 -26.27
CA GLN A 236 -14.91 -16.89 -26.23
C GLN A 236 -15.37 -16.05 -25.04
N VAL A 237 -15.67 -16.69 -23.91
CA VAL A 237 -15.99 -15.97 -22.68
C VAL A 237 -14.70 -15.37 -22.10
N PRO A 238 -14.68 -14.06 -21.79
CA PRO A 238 -13.48 -13.41 -21.26
C PRO A 238 -13.09 -13.96 -19.88
N THR A 239 -11.79 -13.98 -19.61
CA THR A 239 -11.19 -14.40 -18.35
C THR A 239 -10.59 -13.20 -17.64
N ARG A 240 -10.99 -12.97 -16.39
CA ARG A 240 -10.25 -12.13 -15.45
C ARG A 240 -9.13 -12.95 -14.82
N GLY A 241 -7.91 -12.59 -15.16
CA GLY A 241 -6.71 -13.18 -14.55
C GLY A 241 -6.54 -12.75 -13.09
N MET A 242 -5.64 -13.42 -12.38
CA MET A 242 -5.35 -13.17 -10.97
C MET A 242 -5.10 -11.68 -10.64
N GLU A 243 -4.40 -10.94 -11.50
CA GLU A 243 -4.08 -9.52 -11.26
C GLU A 243 -5.34 -8.64 -11.21
N GLU A 244 -6.26 -8.80 -12.16
CA GLU A 244 -7.50 -8.03 -12.23
C GLU A 244 -8.42 -8.35 -11.05
N VAL A 245 -8.46 -9.62 -10.64
CA VAL A 245 -9.23 -10.06 -9.47
C VAL A 245 -8.66 -9.46 -8.19
N VAL A 246 -7.34 -9.41 -8.03
CA VAL A 246 -6.69 -8.74 -6.89
C VAL A 246 -7.03 -7.26 -6.87
N ILE A 247 -6.92 -6.56 -8.00
CA ILE A 247 -7.26 -5.13 -8.12
C ILE A 247 -8.71 -4.90 -7.69
N ASP A 248 -9.65 -5.67 -8.23
CA ASP A 248 -11.07 -5.56 -7.90
C ASP A 248 -11.34 -5.69 -6.40
N ILE A 249 -10.72 -6.70 -5.76
CA ILE A 249 -10.85 -6.94 -4.32
C ILE A 249 -10.26 -5.77 -3.54
N MET A 250 -9.04 -5.34 -3.88
CA MET A 250 -8.36 -4.29 -3.16
C MET A 250 -9.08 -2.93 -3.28
N ASP A 251 -9.69 -2.63 -4.42
CA ASP A 251 -10.54 -1.45 -4.60
C ASP A 251 -11.79 -1.49 -3.71
N CYS A 252 -12.39 -2.67 -3.51
CA CYS A 252 -13.49 -2.83 -2.54
C CYS A 252 -13.01 -2.62 -1.10
N LEU A 253 -11.83 -3.15 -0.74
CA LEU A 253 -11.20 -2.97 0.57
C LEU A 253 -10.88 -1.50 0.85
N GLN A 254 -10.34 -0.77 -0.13
CA GLN A 254 -10.04 0.66 0.01
C GLN A 254 -11.31 1.50 0.23
N ARG A 255 -12.42 1.13 -0.42
CA ARG A 255 -13.72 1.80 -0.25
C ARG A 255 -14.45 1.43 1.05
N GLY A 256 -13.98 0.42 1.78
CA GLY A 256 -14.55 0.01 3.06
C GLY A 256 -15.89 -0.70 2.95
N SER A 257 -16.15 -1.41 1.85
CA SER A 257 -17.41 -2.11 1.60
C SER A 257 -17.19 -3.58 1.26
N GLN A 258 -18.18 -4.43 1.53
CA GLN A 258 -18.29 -5.85 1.14
C GLN A 258 -17.38 -6.86 1.87
N TYR A 259 -16.33 -6.41 2.56
CA TYR A 259 -15.38 -7.28 3.24
C TYR A 259 -15.20 -6.90 4.70
N SER A 260 -15.04 -7.91 5.56
CA SER A 260 -14.71 -7.76 6.97
C SER A 260 -13.27 -7.33 7.20
N HIS A 261 -12.96 -6.87 8.41
CA HIS A 261 -11.59 -6.52 8.80
C HIS A 261 -10.62 -7.71 8.74
N ASN A 262 -11.10 -8.91 9.10
CA ASN A 262 -10.29 -10.13 9.02
C ASN A 262 -9.93 -10.48 7.57
N GLU A 263 -10.90 -10.37 6.65
CA GLU A 263 -10.67 -10.58 5.21
C GLU A 263 -9.70 -9.55 4.63
N MET A 264 -9.79 -8.28 5.06
CA MET A 264 -8.82 -7.25 4.71
C MET A 264 -7.39 -7.65 5.13
N ASN A 265 -7.22 -8.11 6.37
CA ASN A 265 -5.92 -8.54 6.89
C ASN A 265 -5.36 -9.75 6.13
N MET A 266 -6.20 -10.74 5.84
CA MET A 266 -5.85 -11.90 5.03
C MET A 266 -5.39 -11.50 3.62
N MET A 267 -6.14 -10.62 2.96
CA MET A 267 -5.82 -10.14 1.62
C MET A 267 -4.55 -9.30 1.59
N MET A 268 -4.38 -8.37 2.54
CA MET A 268 -3.15 -7.56 2.62
C MET A 268 -1.93 -8.45 2.89
N LYS A 269 -2.06 -9.47 3.74
CA LYS A 269 -0.99 -10.45 3.96
C LYS A 269 -0.67 -11.23 2.68
N PHE A 270 -1.67 -11.67 1.93
CA PHE A 270 -1.47 -12.36 0.65
C PHE A 270 -0.73 -11.48 -0.37
N VAL A 271 -1.19 -10.25 -0.60
CA VAL A 271 -0.58 -9.30 -1.54
C VAL A 271 0.87 -9.00 -1.14
N MET A 272 1.12 -8.76 0.15
CA MET A 272 2.47 -8.43 0.61
C MET A 272 3.40 -9.65 0.64
N ASN A 273 2.90 -10.87 0.77
CA ASN A 273 3.71 -12.10 0.64
C ASN A 273 4.08 -12.39 -0.81
N LYS A 274 3.17 -12.10 -1.75
CA LYS A 274 3.40 -12.19 -3.21
C LYS A 274 3.96 -10.87 -3.77
N PHE A 275 4.60 -10.03 -2.94
CA PHE A 275 5.06 -8.69 -3.34
C PHE A 275 5.93 -8.71 -4.60
N LYS A 276 6.87 -9.65 -4.74
CA LYS A 276 7.72 -9.76 -5.94
C LYS A 276 6.92 -9.96 -7.24
N THR A 277 5.75 -10.61 -7.15
CA THR A 277 4.86 -10.80 -8.28
C THR A 277 4.14 -9.50 -8.65
N PHE A 278 3.83 -8.66 -7.66
CA PHE A 278 3.05 -7.43 -7.84
C PHE A 278 3.90 -6.14 -7.84
N GLU A 279 5.22 -6.21 -7.64
CA GLU A 279 6.07 -5.02 -7.43
C GLU A 279 6.13 -4.11 -8.66
N ASN A 280 6.02 -4.68 -9.86
CA ASN A 280 5.96 -3.92 -11.11
C ASN A 280 4.54 -3.43 -11.45
N LYS A 281 3.54 -3.69 -10.59
CA LYS A 281 2.14 -3.34 -10.80
C LYS A 281 1.78 -2.15 -9.94
N GLN A 282 2.08 -0.96 -10.46
CA GLN A 282 1.92 0.31 -9.73
C GLN A 282 0.50 0.51 -9.18
N GLN A 283 -0.54 0.11 -9.92
CA GLN A 283 -1.93 0.19 -9.49
C GLN A 283 -2.20 -0.57 -8.18
N ILE A 284 -1.72 -1.82 -8.06
CA ILE A 284 -1.90 -2.64 -6.85
C ILE A 284 -1.21 -1.96 -5.65
N LEU A 285 0.00 -1.46 -5.86
CA LEU A 285 0.77 -0.78 -4.81
C LEU A 285 0.08 0.52 -4.37
N ASP A 286 -0.45 1.30 -5.29
CA ASP A 286 -1.13 2.55 -4.98
C ASP A 286 -2.42 2.33 -4.19
N ILE A 287 -3.18 1.29 -4.53
CA ILE A 287 -4.35 0.87 -3.74
C ILE A 287 -3.89 0.40 -2.36
N ALA A 288 -2.87 -0.46 -2.27
CA ALA A 288 -2.32 -0.98 -1.02
C ALA A 288 -1.93 0.13 -0.03
N ARG A 289 -1.27 1.19 -0.52
CA ARG A 289 -0.86 2.37 0.27
C ARG A 289 -2.04 3.15 0.86
N ASN A 290 -3.22 3.00 0.26
CA ASN A 290 -4.43 3.73 0.66
C ASN A 290 -5.39 2.90 1.52
N ILE A 291 -5.12 1.61 1.74
CA ILE A 291 -5.90 0.76 2.64
C ILE A 291 -5.49 1.01 4.10
N LYS A 292 -6.49 1.11 4.99
CA LYS A 292 -6.29 1.24 6.43
C LYS A 292 -6.08 -0.14 7.07
N CYS A 293 -4.91 -0.75 6.86
CA CYS A 293 -4.59 -2.10 7.35
C CYS A 293 -3.48 -2.13 8.42
N VAL A 294 -2.96 -0.97 8.84
CA VAL A 294 -1.88 -0.90 9.82
C VAL A 294 -2.44 -0.39 11.16
N PRO A 295 -2.49 -1.19 12.22
CA PRO A 295 -2.92 -0.71 13.53
C PRO A 295 -1.85 0.23 14.11
N ASN A 296 -2.26 1.30 14.77
CA ASN A 296 -1.35 2.19 15.51
C ASN A 296 -1.25 1.80 17.00
N GLY A 297 -0.49 2.58 17.78
CA GLY A 297 -0.35 2.38 19.23
C GLY A 297 -1.66 2.43 20.04
N ARG A 298 -2.77 2.95 19.48
CA ARG A 298 -4.12 2.93 20.07
C ARG A 298 -5.04 1.90 19.42
N GLU A 299 -4.48 1.01 18.61
CA GLU A 299 -5.21 -0.03 17.87
C GLU A 299 -6.18 0.52 16.81
N GLU A 300 -6.07 1.79 16.45
CA GLU A 300 -6.80 2.37 15.33
C GLU A 300 -6.14 1.96 14.01
N MET A 301 -6.98 1.58 13.04
CA MET A 301 -6.50 1.22 11.71
C MET A 301 -6.16 2.47 10.89
N LYS A 302 -4.89 2.60 10.50
CA LYS A 302 -4.33 3.71 9.72
C LYS A 302 -3.73 3.21 8.41
N LYS A 303 -3.49 4.15 7.51
CA LYS A 303 -2.65 3.93 6.33
C LYS A 303 -1.18 3.99 6.77
N ALA A 304 -0.28 3.27 6.08
CA ALA A 304 1.15 3.33 6.39
C ALA A 304 1.69 4.77 6.33
N LYS A 305 1.29 5.55 5.32
CA LYS A 305 1.65 6.97 5.15
C LYS A 305 1.15 7.94 6.21
N GLU A 306 0.33 7.49 7.14
CA GLU A 306 -0.13 8.29 8.28
C GLU A 306 0.77 8.10 9.52
N LEU A 307 1.66 7.09 9.50
CA LEU A 307 2.45 6.65 10.63
C LEU A 307 3.95 6.83 10.38
N PHE A 308 4.71 7.07 11.45
CA PHE A 308 6.17 7.19 11.44
C PHE A 308 6.86 5.84 11.57
N ASP A 309 8.07 5.74 11.03
CA ASP A 309 8.90 4.54 11.16
C ASP A 309 9.40 4.36 12.61
N PRO A 310 9.05 3.25 13.30
CA PRO A 310 9.42 3.03 14.69
C PRO A 310 10.90 2.66 14.91
N GLU A 311 11.64 2.25 13.87
CA GLU A 311 13.08 1.95 14.00
C GLU A 311 13.97 3.10 13.50
N ASP A 312 13.39 4.22 13.05
CA ASP A 312 14.17 5.42 12.80
C ASP A 312 14.70 5.97 14.13
N ALA A 313 16.03 6.13 14.18
CA ALA A 313 16.74 6.47 15.40
C ALA A 313 16.35 7.85 15.95
N ASP A 314 16.07 8.82 15.07
CA ASP A 314 15.74 10.19 15.47
C ASP A 314 14.24 10.27 15.84
N LEU A 315 13.36 9.66 15.03
CA LEU A 315 11.90 9.76 15.20
C LEU A 315 11.39 9.26 16.54
N LYS A 316 11.97 8.17 17.06
CA LYS A 316 11.59 7.59 18.36
C LYS A 316 11.74 8.58 19.52
N TRP A 317 12.68 9.52 19.43
CA TRP A 317 12.91 10.52 20.47
C TRP A 317 12.08 11.78 20.25
N ILE A 318 11.83 12.14 18.99
CA ILE A 318 11.13 13.37 18.61
C ILE A 318 9.62 13.22 18.72
N ILE A 319 9.04 12.14 18.18
CA ILE A 319 7.59 11.95 18.16
C ILE A 319 7.13 11.33 19.48
N ILE A 320 6.39 12.11 20.27
CA ILE A 320 5.96 11.72 21.63
C ILE A 320 4.77 10.75 21.60
N ASP A 321 3.77 11.03 20.76
CA ASP A 321 2.54 10.23 20.71
C ASP A 321 2.76 8.87 20.03
N GLN A 322 2.68 7.79 20.83
CA GLN A 322 2.81 6.41 20.35
C GLN A 322 1.72 6.02 19.34
N ALA A 323 0.59 6.74 19.30
CA ALA A 323 -0.45 6.54 18.29
C ALA A 323 -0.02 6.94 16.87
N ARG A 324 1.14 7.60 16.74
CA ARG A 324 1.73 7.97 15.45
C ARG A 324 2.68 6.91 14.90
N PHE A 325 2.91 5.82 15.63
CA PHE A 325 3.71 4.69 15.18
C PHE A 325 2.83 3.44 14.97
N PRO A 326 3.25 2.52 14.09
CA PRO A 326 2.56 1.26 13.89
C PRO A 326 2.74 0.32 15.09
N ASN A 327 1.66 -0.35 15.49
CA ASN A 327 1.72 -1.44 16.44
C ASN A 327 2.04 -2.76 15.70
N MET A 328 3.33 -3.07 15.62
CA MET A 328 3.81 -4.24 14.89
C MET A 328 3.40 -5.59 15.51
N THR A 329 3.03 -5.64 16.79
CA THR A 329 2.59 -6.89 17.44
C THR A 329 1.23 -7.38 16.93
N LYS A 330 0.37 -6.46 16.47
CA LYS A 330 -0.97 -6.74 15.94
C LYS A 330 -1.07 -6.55 14.42
N CYS A 331 0.01 -6.12 13.77
CA CYS A 331 0.01 -5.84 12.34
C CYS A 331 0.03 -7.15 11.52
N PRO A 332 -0.84 -7.31 10.50
CA PRO A 332 -0.88 -8.53 9.68
C PRO A 332 0.32 -8.70 8.75
N ILE A 333 1.12 -7.65 8.57
CA ILE A 333 2.27 -7.58 7.67
C ILE A 333 3.52 -7.12 8.41
N THR A 334 4.70 -7.44 7.87
CA THR A 334 6.00 -7.13 8.48
C THR A 334 6.35 -5.65 8.38
N LEU A 335 7.22 -5.15 9.26
CA LEU A 335 7.65 -3.74 9.23
C LEU A 335 8.28 -3.35 7.89
N LYS A 336 9.09 -4.25 7.28
CA LYS A 336 9.66 -4.05 5.94
C LYS A 336 8.58 -3.85 4.88
N GLN A 337 7.48 -4.58 4.97
CA GLN A 337 6.33 -4.43 4.07
C GLN A 337 5.61 -3.10 4.34
N VAL A 338 5.39 -2.72 5.60
CA VAL A 338 4.78 -1.42 5.96
C VAL A 338 5.63 -0.25 5.46
N ARG A 339 6.97 -0.32 5.56
CA ARG A 339 7.90 0.67 4.98
C ARG A 339 7.67 0.87 3.49
N LYS A 340 7.50 -0.23 2.72
CA LYS A 340 7.21 -0.17 1.28
C LYS A 340 5.85 0.48 0.96
N LEU A 341 4.91 0.43 1.90
CA LEU A 341 3.63 1.14 1.82
C LEU A 341 3.76 2.63 2.18
N GLY A 342 4.95 3.09 2.58
CA GLY A 342 5.30 4.50 2.72
C GLY A 342 5.16 5.04 4.14
N LEU A 343 5.79 4.40 5.13
CA LEU A 343 5.93 5.01 6.46
C LEU A 343 6.63 6.36 6.37
N LYS A 344 6.22 7.29 7.24
CA LYS A 344 6.84 8.58 7.36
C LYS A 344 8.25 8.46 7.91
N THR A 345 9.15 9.26 7.34
CA THR A 345 10.56 9.35 7.73
C THR A 345 10.85 10.69 8.41
N GLY A 346 12.11 10.91 8.84
CA GLY A 346 12.57 12.19 9.39
C GLY A 346 12.21 13.42 8.53
N CYS A 347 12.10 13.28 7.21
CA CYS A 347 11.74 14.36 6.30
C CYS A 347 10.32 14.90 6.49
N GLU A 348 9.43 14.12 7.11
CA GLU A 348 8.00 14.45 7.31
C GLU A 348 7.69 14.92 8.73
N VAL A 349 8.73 15.08 9.57
CA VAL A 349 8.63 15.74 10.87
C VAL A 349 8.36 17.22 10.64
N ASN A 350 7.30 17.73 11.26
CA ASN A 350 6.91 19.13 11.14
C ASN A 350 7.25 19.94 12.39
N ALA A 351 7.06 21.26 12.32
CA ALA A 351 7.41 22.16 13.41
C ALA A 351 6.60 21.97 14.70
N ASN A 352 5.35 21.50 14.62
CA ASN A 352 4.57 21.18 15.82
C ASN A 352 5.13 19.96 16.53
N ASP A 353 5.63 18.97 15.80
CA ASP A 353 6.27 17.77 16.38
C ASP A 353 7.50 18.15 17.22
N ILE A 354 8.32 19.07 16.69
CA ILE A 354 9.49 19.62 17.39
C ILE A 354 9.08 20.40 18.64
N LEU A 355 8.07 21.27 18.52
CA LEU A 355 7.59 22.07 19.64
C LEU A 355 6.99 21.20 20.75
N GLU A 356 6.23 20.17 20.39
CA GLU A 356 5.66 19.21 21.33
C GLU A 356 6.77 18.45 22.06
N CYS A 357 7.79 17.99 21.32
CA CYS A 357 8.98 17.34 21.91
C CYS A 357 9.71 18.25 22.90
N ALA A 358 9.95 19.52 22.54
CA ALA A 358 10.60 20.49 23.41
C ALA A 358 9.80 20.77 24.69
N LYS A 359 8.48 20.95 24.57
CA LYS A 359 7.59 21.12 25.73
C LYS A 359 7.52 19.87 26.60
N TYR A 360 7.58 18.68 26.00
CA TYR A 360 7.62 17.43 26.75
C TYR A 360 8.87 17.36 27.63
N ILE A 361 10.06 17.73 27.10
CA ILE A 361 11.31 17.82 27.87
C ILE A 361 11.14 18.78 29.06
N GLU A 362 10.61 19.98 28.81
CA GLU A 362 10.40 21.00 29.84
C GLU A 362 9.42 20.55 30.93
N SER A 363 8.34 19.86 30.55
CA SER A 363 7.32 19.41 31.50
C SER A 363 7.78 18.30 32.45
N LYS A 364 8.85 17.58 32.10
CA LYS A 364 9.32 16.39 32.85
C LYS A 364 10.84 16.33 32.98
N PRO A 365 11.49 17.39 33.47
CA PRO A 365 12.93 17.60 33.29
C PRO A 365 13.83 16.58 34.02
N HIS A 366 13.29 15.85 34.99
CA HIS A 366 14.04 14.89 35.81
C HIS A 366 13.84 13.42 35.39
N GLU A 367 13.08 13.13 34.33
CA GLU A 367 13.01 11.76 33.80
C GLU A 367 14.34 11.36 33.13
N ASP A 368 14.86 10.15 33.45
CA ASP A 368 16.16 9.65 32.98
C ASP A 368 16.34 9.72 31.46
N THR A 369 15.24 9.65 30.72
CA THR A 369 15.24 9.64 29.25
C THR A 369 15.36 11.02 28.61
N GLN A 370 15.11 12.11 29.36
CA GLN A 370 15.06 13.47 28.77
C GLN A 370 16.43 13.98 28.35
N GLY A 371 17.50 13.60 29.06
CA GLY A 371 18.86 13.97 28.65
C GLY A 371 19.17 13.47 27.24
N ARG A 372 18.78 12.22 26.94
CA ARG A 372 18.91 11.65 25.60
C ARG A 372 17.98 12.30 24.60
N ARG A 373 16.72 12.55 24.97
CA ARG A 373 15.74 13.23 24.10
C ARG A 373 16.20 14.63 23.69
N SER A 374 16.70 15.42 24.64
CA SER A 374 17.26 16.76 24.41
C SER A 374 18.40 16.73 23.40
N SER A 375 19.37 15.83 23.58
CA SER A 375 20.48 15.66 22.62
C SER A 375 19.99 15.28 21.23
N GLN A 376 19.06 14.33 21.12
CA GLN A 376 18.52 13.89 19.82
C GLN A 376 17.71 14.99 19.12
N LEU A 377 16.91 15.75 19.88
CA LEU A 377 16.17 16.90 19.36
C LEU A 377 17.12 17.99 18.84
N PHE A 378 18.19 18.27 19.59
CA PHE A 378 19.21 19.23 19.20
C PHE A 378 19.96 18.77 17.93
N ASP A 379 20.37 17.51 17.88
CA ASP A 379 21.00 16.92 16.69
C ASP A 379 20.09 16.94 15.46
N PHE A 380 18.81 16.67 15.64
CA PHE A 380 17.83 16.73 14.56
C PHE A 380 17.64 18.14 14.01
N LEU A 381 17.54 19.14 14.88
CA LEU A 381 17.49 20.56 14.51
C LEU A 381 18.78 21.01 13.80
N ARG A 382 19.93 20.48 14.23
CA ARG A 382 21.23 20.73 13.59
C ARG A 382 21.26 20.20 12.15
N LYS A 383 20.71 19.02 11.90
CA LYS A 383 20.57 18.43 10.56
C LYS A 383 19.47 19.11 9.72
N ASN A 384 18.45 19.69 10.36
CA ASN A 384 17.25 20.23 9.71
C ASN A 384 16.92 21.68 10.13
N PRO A 385 17.86 22.63 10.00
CA PRO A 385 17.68 23.99 10.52
C PRO A 385 16.56 24.77 9.83
N GLN A 386 16.18 24.40 8.61
CA GLN A 386 15.06 25.00 7.87
C GLN A 386 13.73 24.93 8.64
N LEU A 387 13.53 23.91 9.49
CA LEU A 387 12.31 23.75 10.28
C LEU A 387 12.09 24.89 11.28
N LEU A 388 13.15 25.59 11.70
CA LEU A 388 13.07 26.70 12.65
C LEU A 388 12.38 27.94 12.09
N ARG A 389 12.32 28.06 10.76
CA ARG A 389 11.62 29.14 10.04
C ARG A 389 10.17 28.79 9.74
N SER A 390 9.76 27.54 9.95
CA SER A 390 8.38 27.10 9.71
C SER A 390 7.43 27.76 10.71
N ILE A 391 6.25 28.15 10.20
CA ILE A 391 5.20 28.78 11.00
C ILE A 391 4.49 27.73 11.85
N THR A 392 4.31 28.03 13.15
CA THR A 392 3.48 27.23 14.06
C THR A 392 2.37 28.13 14.61
N GLY A 393 1.19 28.09 14.01
CA GLY A 393 0.12 29.05 14.36
C GLY A 393 0.47 30.47 13.92
N GLN A 394 0.73 31.38 14.85
CA GLN A 394 1.01 32.80 14.57
C GLN A 394 2.49 33.18 14.49
N THR A 395 3.39 32.36 15.05
CA THR A 395 4.83 32.67 15.13
C THR A 395 5.69 31.54 14.59
N ASN A 396 6.93 31.86 14.24
CA ASN A 396 7.89 30.88 13.76
C ASN A 396 8.31 29.94 14.91
N LEU A 397 8.69 28.71 14.56
CA LEU A 397 9.12 27.71 15.55
C LEU A 397 10.26 28.22 16.44
N SER A 398 11.24 28.91 15.85
CA SER A 398 12.38 29.51 16.56
C SER A 398 11.95 30.44 17.70
N GLU A 399 11.00 31.34 17.47
CA GLU A 399 10.52 32.29 18.50
C GLU A 399 9.87 31.58 19.69
N LYS A 400 9.17 30.47 19.43
CA LYS A 400 8.60 29.66 20.51
C LYS A 400 9.67 28.89 21.26
N LEU A 401 10.58 28.25 20.54
CA LEU A 401 11.67 27.46 21.14
C LEU A 401 12.61 28.33 21.99
N MET A 402 12.80 29.61 21.64
CA MET A 402 13.60 30.56 22.43
C MET A 402 13.21 30.64 23.91
N ASN A 403 11.98 30.27 24.25
CA ASN A 403 11.42 30.39 25.58
C ASN A 403 11.15 29.04 26.28
N VAL A 404 11.59 27.91 25.71
CA VAL A 404 11.34 26.56 26.24
C VAL A 404 12.63 25.93 26.78
N HIS A 405 12.60 25.32 27.96
CA HIS A 405 13.76 24.65 28.55
C HIS A 405 13.97 23.24 27.95
N PHE A 406 14.68 23.17 26.82
CA PHE A 406 14.94 21.88 26.16
C PHE A 406 16.40 21.63 25.80
N ILE A 407 17.30 22.61 25.93
CA ILE A 407 18.71 22.45 25.58
C ILE A 407 19.52 22.09 26.82
N LYS A 408 20.23 20.97 26.76
CA LYS A 408 21.17 20.60 27.81
C LYS A 408 22.39 21.55 27.79
N PRO A 409 22.72 22.26 28.87
CA PRO A 409 23.92 23.09 28.92
C PRO A 409 25.19 22.24 28.88
N SER A 410 26.31 22.87 28.51
CA SER A 410 27.62 22.22 28.54
C SER A 410 28.02 21.81 29.96
N CYS A 411 28.70 20.68 30.06
CA CYS A 411 29.48 20.35 31.25
C CYS A 411 30.63 21.37 31.42
N ARG A 412 31.22 21.38 32.63
CA ARG A 412 32.40 22.20 32.93
C ARG A 412 33.48 22.00 31.87
N MET A 413 33.98 23.09 31.32
CA MET A 413 35.05 23.07 30.32
C MET A 413 36.42 23.02 31.00
N GLU A 414 37.35 22.29 30.40
CA GLU A 414 38.71 22.08 30.92
C GLU A 414 39.50 23.39 31.08
N ASN A 415 39.28 24.36 30.19
CA ASN A 415 39.91 25.67 30.25
C ASN A 415 39.26 26.62 31.27
N PHE A 416 38.19 26.21 31.96
CA PHE A 416 37.52 27.04 32.95
C PHE A 416 38.11 26.83 34.34
N PRO A 417 38.73 27.86 34.95
CA PRO A 417 39.54 27.69 36.15
C PRO A 417 38.78 27.03 37.34
N GLU A 418 39.34 25.99 37.96
CA GLU A 418 38.66 25.11 38.96
C GLU A 418 38.08 25.81 40.20
N MET A 419 38.80 26.76 40.80
CA MET A 419 38.33 27.50 41.97
C MET A 419 37.11 28.39 41.72
N LEU A 420 36.76 28.68 40.47
CA LEU A 420 35.56 29.43 40.13
C LEU A 420 34.37 28.47 40.06
N PRO A 421 33.21 28.86 40.62
CA PRO A 421 32.01 28.04 40.50
C PRO A 421 31.63 27.93 39.03
N TRP A 422 31.26 26.72 38.60
CA TRP A 422 30.62 26.53 37.30
C TRP A 422 29.13 26.84 37.44
N PHE A 423 28.56 27.59 36.51
CA PHE A 423 27.13 27.88 36.55
C PHE A 423 26.31 26.58 36.60
N LYS A 424 25.43 26.49 37.60
CA LYS A 424 24.48 25.38 37.75
C LYS A 424 23.08 25.97 37.69
N SER A 425 22.38 25.67 36.60
CA SER A 425 20.96 25.99 36.48
C SER A 425 20.15 25.21 37.51
N SER A 426 19.12 25.83 38.09
CA SER A 426 18.12 25.13 38.92
C SER A 426 17.31 24.11 38.10
N PHE A 427 17.30 24.27 36.78
CA PHE A 427 16.64 23.37 35.83
C PHE A 427 17.68 22.58 35.01
N PRO A 428 17.52 21.26 34.80
CA PRO A 428 18.45 20.43 34.02
C PRO A 428 18.67 20.87 32.56
N PHE A 429 17.70 21.60 32.00
CA PHE A 429 17.71 22.14 30.65
C PHE A 429 17.56 23.66 30.68
N CYS A 430 18.12 24.33 29.69
CA CYS A 430 18.09 25.78 29.55
C CYS A 430 17.26 26.19 28.34
N LYS A 431 16.78 27.43 28.36
CA LYS A 431 16.23 28.05 27.16
C LYS A 431 17.36 28.41 26.21
N PRO A 432 17.12 28.41 24.88
CA PRO A 432 18.07 28.97 23.93
C PRO A 432 18.45 30.42 24.26
N SER A 433 17.51 31.24 24.75
CA SER A 433 17.75 32.64 25.11
C SER A 433 18.68 32.86 26.31
N GLU A 434 18.91 31.85 27.14
CA GLU A 434 19.72 31.93 28.35
C GLU A 434 21.19 31.52 28.12
N LEU A 435 21.46 30.82 27.01
CA LEU A 435 22.76 30.22 26.71
C LEU A 435 23.72 31.23 26.09
N ILE A 436 24.98 31.16 26.53
CA ILE A 436 26.10 31.90 25.95
C ILE A 436 27.02 30.98 25.15
N ASP A 437 27.62 31.53 24.09
CA ASP A 437 28.62 30.80 23.32
C ASP A 437 29.84 30.43 24.17
N HIS A 438 30.39 29.24 23.94
CA HIS A 438 31.57 28.71 24.62
C HIS A 438 32.80 29.63 24.56
N GLN A 439 32.94 30.47 23.52
CA GLN A 439 34.04 31.42 23.41
C GLN A 439 34.06 32.46 24.55
N PHE A 440 32.91 32.70 25.19
CA PHE A 440 32.78 33.66 26.29
C PHE A 440 32.78 32.98 27.67
N VAL A 441 33.13 31.70 27.74
CA VAL A 441 33.13 30.93 29.01
C VAL A 441 33.98 31.60 30.10
N LEU A 442 35.07 32.27 29.74
CA LEU A 442 35.94 32.96 30.69
C LEU A 442 35.34 34.29 31.21
N LEU A 443 34.40 34.88 30.47
CA LEU A 443 33.73 36.12 30.83
C LEU A 443 32.48 35.91 31.69
N THR A 444 31.81 34.75 31.58
CA THR A 444 30.51 34.52 32.25
C THR A 444 30.27 33.09 32.75
N GLY A 445 31.27 32.21 32.73
CA GLY A 445 31.09 30.77 33.03
C GLY A 445 30.61 30.46 34.46
N SER A 446 30.72 31.40 35.40
CA SER A 446 30.12 31.30 36.74
C SER A 446 28.71 31.87 36.84
N VAL A 447 28.27 32.64 35.85
CA VAL A 447 27.06 33.47 35.90
C VAL A 447 25.97 32.99 34.94
N GLN A 448 26.35 32.37 33.81
CA GLN A 448 25.40 31.97 32.77
C GLN A 448 25.68 30.54 32.27
N PRO A 449 24.64 29.82 31.79
CA PRO A 449 24.81 28.51 31.20
C PRO A 449 25.50 28.61 29.84
N VAL A 450 26.41 27.69 29.57
CA VAL A 450 27.24 27.69 28.37
C VAL A 450 26.72 26.67 27.36
N LEU A 451 26.69 27.07 26.08
CA LEU A 451 26.29 26.22 24.97
C LEU A 451 27.28 25.06 24.77
N GLN A 452 26.77 23.91 24.28
CA GLN A 452 27.62 22.77 23.92
C GLN A 452 28.54 23.11 22.73
N LYS A 453 29.64 22.37 22.60
CA LYS A 453 30.49 22.42 21.41
C LYS A 453 29.71 21.89 20.18
N ASP A 454 30.09 22.32 18.98
CA ASP A 454 29.55 21.86 17.67
C ASP A 454 28.15 22.37 17.27
N VAL A 455 27.95 23.68 17.39
CA VAL A 455 26.73 24.36 16.90
C VAL A 455 26.93 24.89 15.48
N THR A 456 25.91 24.73 14.62
CA THR A 456 25.97 25.24 13.25
C THR A 456 25.74 26.75 13.19
N PRO A 457 26.36 27.48 12.23
CA PRO A 457 26.18 28.93 12.09
C PRO A 457 24.71 29.36 11.97
N GLU A 458 23.88 28.52 11.36
CA GLU A 458 22.45 28.79 11.20
C GLU A 458 21.71 28.76 12.54
N LEU A 459 21.99 27.78 13.40
CA LEU A 459 21.42 27.74 14.76
C LEU A 459 21.87 28.96 15.58
N CYS A 460 23.15 29.32 15.50
CA CYS A 460 23.67 30.51 16.19
C CYS A 460 22.97 31.80 15.73
N ARG A 461 22.67 31.92 14.44
CA ARG A 461 21.94 33.06 13.89
C ARG A 461 20.48 33.08 14.37
N VAL A 462 19.79 31.94 14.29
CA VAL A 462 18.37 31.84 14.64
C VAL A 462 18.13 32.08 16.13
N PHE A 463 18.93 31.46 17.00
CA PHE A 463 18.80 31.60 18.45
C PHE A 463 19.62 32.76 19.03
N SER A 464 20.28 33.55 18.17
CA SER A 464 21.09 34.71 18.57
C SER A 464 22.27 34.38 19.51
N TRP A 465 22.88 33.19 19.39
CA TRP A 465 24.04 32.81 20.21
C TRP A 465 25.34 33.52 19.83
N ASN A 466 25.38 34.18 18.66
CA ASN A 466 26.50 35.05 18.28
C ASN A 466 26.54 36.38 19.06
N LYS A 467 25.63 36.60 20.01
CA LYS A 467 25.62 37.81 20.83
C LYS A 467 26.75 37.78 21.86
N THR A 468 27.38 38.93 22.05
CA THR A 468 28.32 39.13 23.14
C THR A 468 27.59 39.09 24.48
N PRO A 469 28.28 38.69 25.57
CA PRO A 469 27.71 38.74 26.92
C PRO A 469 27.23 40.15 27.29
N THR A 470 26.30 40.24 28.24
CA THR A 470 25.91 41.55 28.79
C THR A 470 26.98 42.08 29.73
N ILE A 471 27.17 43.41 29.76
CA ILE A 471 28.11 44.06 30.69
C ILE A 471 27.81 43.68 32.13
N LYS A 472 26.52 43.61 32.49
CA LYS A 472 26.07 43.18 33.81
C LYS A 472 26.61 41.79 34.17
N SER A 473 26.45 40.80 33.29
CA SER A 473 26.94 39.43 33.53
C SER A 473 28.46 39.36 33.66
N VAL A 474 29.20 40.17 32.89
CA VAL A 474 30.66 40.25 32.96
C VAL A 474 31.14 40.90 34.25
N ILE A 475 30.45 41.94 34.73
CA ILE A 475 30.72 42.57 36.04
C ILE A 475 30.42 41.58 37.18
N GLU A 476 29.33 40.84 37.11
CA GLU A 476 29.00 39.80 38.09
C GLU A 476 30.09 38.71 38.15
N GLN A 477 30.63 38.31 37.00
CA GLN A 477 31.77 37.39 36.94
C GLN A 477 33.01 37.98 37.63
N LEU A 478 33.30 39.25 37.38
CA LEU A 478 34.42 39.94 38.02
C LEU A 478 34.27 39.97 39.55
N PHE A 479 33.08 40.26 40.06
CA PHE A 479 32.82 40.23 41.51
C PHE A 479 32.98 38.84 42.12
N ILE A 480 32.63 37.77 41.39
CA ILE A 480 32.91 36.40 41.83
C ILE A 480 34.43 36.16 41.93
N ILE A 481 35.20 36.63 40.94
CA ILE A 481 36.67 36.53 40.95
C ILE A 481 37.26 37.28 42.15
N ILE A 482 36.83 38.53 42.37
CA ILE A 482 37.30 39.36 43.49
C ILE A 482 37.04 38.68 44.83
N ARG A 483 35.83 38.13 45.02
CA ARG A 483 35.43 37.48 46.27
C ARG A 483 36.21 36.19 46.55
N LEU A 484 36.63 35.46 45.52
CA LEU A 484 37.28 34.16 45.63
C LEU A 484 38.80 34.22 45.43
N TYR A 485 39.37 35.43 45.33
CA TYR A 485 40.78 35.60 45.07
C TYR A 485 41.66 35.13 46.25
N GLU A 486 42.69 34.34 45.94
CA GLU A 486 43.80 34.00 46.83
C GLU A 486 45.09 34.00 46.00
N ASP A 487 46.24 34.31 46.62
CA ASP A 487 47.52 34.48 45.91
C ASP A 487 47.94 33.28 45.06
N LYS A 488 47.66 32.06 45.53
CA LYS A 488 47.92 30.82 44.78
C LYS A 488 47.14 30.72 43.45
N TYR A 489 46.03 31.45 43.31
CA TYR A 489 45.18 31.43 42.11
C TYR A 489 45.57 32.49 41.07
N LYS A 490 46.48 33.41 41.40
CA LYS A 490 46.98 34.47 40.51
C LYS A 490 47.30 34.03 39.07
N PRO A 491 48.11 32.97 38.81
CA PRO A 491 48.44 32.59 37.43
C PRO A 491 47.23 32.13 36.61
N HIS A 492 46.19 31.63 37.27
CA HIS A 492 44.97 31.15 36.61
C HIS A 492 43.93 32.26 36.43
N LEU A 493 43.88 33.26 37.33
CA LEU A 493 42.87 34.33 37.30
C LEU A 493 43.32 35.54 36.46
N LEU A 494 44.61 35.84 36.38
CA LEU A 494 45.12 37.00 35.64
C LEU A 494 44.68 37.02 34.15
N PRO A 495 44.70 35.90 33.41
CA PRO A 495 44.16 35.86 32.04
C PRO A 495 42.68 36.22 31.96
N LEU A 496 41.86 35.81 32.95
CA LEU A 496 40.42 36.10 33.00
C LEU A 496 40.18 37.58 33.29
N ILE A 497 40.91 38.14 34.27
CA ILE A 497 40.84 39.56 34.63
C ILE A 497 41.20 40.41 33.40
N ASN A 498 42.27 40.05 32.69
CA ASN A 498 42.66 40.74 31.47
C ASN A 498 41.56 40.67 30.39
N GLN A 499 40.93 39.51 30.17
CA GLN A 499 39.83 39.38 29.21
C GLN A 499 38.61 40.22 29.61
N ILE A 500 38.27 40.25 30.90
CA ILE A 500 37.18 41.07 31.43
C ILE A 500 37.44 42.56 31.20
N TYR A 501 38.63 43.07 31.56
CA TYR A 501 38.96 44.48 31.34
C TYR A 501 38.96 44.86 29.87
N ASN A 502 39.53 44.01 29.00
CA ASN A 502 39.49 44.25 27.56
C ASN A 502 38.05 44.26 27.03
N PHE A 503 37.21 43.31 27.47
CA PHE A 503 35.79 43.28 27.11
C PHE A 503 35.08 44.57 27.54
N LEU A 504 35.22 44.97 28.81
CA LEU A 504 34.58 46.16 29.35
C LEU A 504 35.06 47.42 28.62
N SER A 505 36.36 47.54 28.33
CA SER A 505 36.92 48.73 27.65
C SER A 505 36.34 48.99 26.26
N VAL A 506 35.85 47.95 25.57
CA VAL A 506 35.33 48.05 24.20
C VAL A 506 33.80 48.12 24.17
N ASN A 507 33.11 47.43 25.09
CA ASN A 507 31.68 47.16 24.94
C ASN A 507 30.76 48.08 25.76
N TYR A 508 31.27 48.81 26.75
CA TYR A 508 30.44 49.77 27.48
C TYR A 508 30.16 51.03 26.67
N SER A 509 28.89 51.46 26.67
CA SER A 509 28.44 52.62 25.91
C SER A 509 27.98 53.76 26.81
N ARG A 510 27.45 53.42 27.99
CA ARG A 510 26.94 54.37 28.98
C ARG A 510 27.65 54.17 30.31
N ALA A 511 28.01 55.26 30.97
CA ALA A 511 28.61 55.22 32.30
C ALA A 511 27.73 54.47 33.33
N SER A 512 26.41 54.43 33.12
CA SER A 512 25.47 53.72 33.98
C SER A 512 25.67 52.19 34.01
N GLU A 513 26.20 51.60 32.93
CA GLU A 513 26.37 50.14 32.81
C GLU A 513 27.50 49.62 33.70
N VAL A 514 28.46 50.49 34.02
CA VAL A 514 29.65 50.19 34.84
C VAL A 514 29.59 50.85 36.22
N THR A 515 28.48 51.52 36.57
CA THR A 515 28.25 52.10 37.91
C THR A 515 28.53 51.13 39.06
N PRO A 516 28.15 49.84 38.99
CA PRO A 516 28.44 48.90 40.08
C PRO A 516 29.93 48.78 40.43
N LEU A 517 30.83 49.05 39.49
CA LEU A 517 32.27 49.00 39.74
C LEU A 517 32.76 50.18 40.60
N LYS A 518 32.09 51.34 40.56
CA LYS A 518 32.56 52.56 41.23
C LYS A 518 32.57 52.46 42.75
N SER A 519 31.72 51.61 43.33
CA SER A 519 31.61 51.40 44.77
C SER A 519 32.44 50.23 45.29
N GLU A 520 33.15 49.51 44.41
CA GLU A 520 33.80 48.24 44.73
C GLU A 520 35.32 48.32 44.54
N LYS A 521 36.04 47.42 45.20
CA LYS A 521 37.46 47.18 44.93
C LYS A 521 37.56 46.24 43.73
N TRP A 522 37.84 46.77 42.54
CA TRP A 522 37.73 45.99 41.31
C TRP A 522 38.96 46.06 40.40
N ILE A 523 39.91 46.96 40.68
CA ILE A 523 41.11 47.11 39.85
C ILE A 523 42.26 46.32 40.45
N TRP A 524 42.80 45.41 39.66
CA TRP A 524 43.91 44.55 40.06
C TRP A 524 45.23 45.32 40.12
N THR A 525 45.95 45.20 41.24
CA THR A 525 47.22 45.91 41.52
C THR A 525 48.46 45.01 41.46
N GLY A 526 48.30 43.72 41.19
CA GLY A 526 49.37 42.71 41.29
C GLY A 526 49.41 41.99 42.65
N PHE A 527 48.85 42.60 43.69
CA PHE A 527 48.75 42.05 45.06
C PHE A 527 47.30 41.81 45.52
N GLY A 528 46.32 42.35 44.80
CA GLY A 528 44.91 42.26 45.14
C GLY A 528 44.07 43.23 44.31
N PHE A 529 42.89 43.58 44.81
CA PHE A 529 41.98 44.52 44.15
C PHE A 529 41.79 45.78 44.99
N GLU A 530 41.77 46.93 44.34
CA GLU A 530 41.59 48.24 44.96
C GLU A 530 40.55 49.10 44.20
N PRO A 531 39.98 50.13 44.84
CA PRO A 531 39.02 51.02 44.19
C PRO A 531 39.74 51.96 43.22
N SER A 532 39.01 52.44 42.21
CA SER A 532 39.57 53.30 41.15
C SER A 532 40.34 54.53 41.64
N CYS A 533 39.89 55.18 42.72
CA CYS A 533 40.55 56.36 43.28
C CYS A 533 41.95 56.08 43.86
N ASN A 534 42.30 54.81 44.10
CA ASN A 534 43.58 54.40 44.66
C ASN A 534 44.56 53.91 43.58
N ILE A 535 44.27 54.12 42.30
CA ILE A 535 45.07 53.63 41.17
C ILE A 535 45.64 54.81 40.36
N VAL A 536 46.95 54.77 40.12
CA VAL A 536 47.66 55.65 39.18
C VAL A 536 47.95 54.92 37.88
N ILE A 537 47.61 55.53 36.74
CA ILE A 537 47.78 54.93 35.41
C ILE A 537 49.23 55.04 34.91
N GLU A 538 49.78 56.26 34.90
CA GLU A 538 51.12 56.55 34.39
C GLU A 538 52.10 56.74 35.54
N THR A 539 53.23 56.02 35.49
CA THR A 539 54.34 56.13 36.45
C THR A 539 55.56 56.74 35.78
N LYS A 540 56.16 57.76 36.39
CA LYS A 540 57.44 58.37 35.98
C LYS A 540 58.58 57.83 36.84
N ASP A 541 59.81 57.90 36.34
CA ASP A 541 61.01 57.45 37.09
C ASP A 541 61.25 58.27 38.38
N SER A 542 60.69 59.47 38.47
CA SER A 542 60.74 60.35 39.63
C SER A 542 59.67 60.06 40.69
N ASP A 543 58.72 59.17 40.42
CA ASP A 543 57.59 58.91 41.30
C ASP A 543 58.03 58.13 42.56
N ILE A 544 57.43 58.46 43.70
CA ILE A 544 57.68 57.77 44.97
C ILE A 544 56.61 56.68 45.14
N SER A 545 56.98 55.54 45.73
CA SER A 545 56.00 54.51 46.07
C SER A 545 55.10 54.99 47.21
N LEU A 546 53.80 55.08 46.93
CA LEU A 546 52.77 55.50 47.89
C LEU A 546 51.93 54.30 48.38
N GLN A 547 52.41 53.06 48.19
CA GLN A 547 51.74 51.87 48.73
C GLN A 547 51.77 51.89 50.27
N PRO A 548 50.68 51.50 50.96
CA PRO A 548 49.47 50.86 50.46
C PRO A 548 48.32 51.83 50.07
N TYR A 549 48.57 53.14 50.01
CA TYR A 549 47.54 54.16 49.78
C TYR A 549 47.23 54.39 48.30
N LEU A 550 48.25 54.30 47.44
CA LEU A 550 48.13 54.49 46.00
C LEU A 550 48.98 53.46 45.24
N TYR A 551 48.37 52.76 44.30
CA TYR A 551 49.00 51.69 43.53
C TYR A 551 49.13 52.06 42.06
N SER A 552 50.24 51.66 41.45
CA SER A 552 50.42 51.79 40.00
C SER A 552 49.63 50.71 39.26
N LEU A 553 48.97 51.08 38.16
CA LEU A 553 48.32 50.13 37.27
C LEU A 553 49.38 49.14 36.73
N PRO A 554 49.19 47.83 36.85
CA PRO A 554 50.16 46.84 36.39
C PRO A 554 50.49 46.98 34.89
N PRO A 555 51.75 46.72 34.46
CA PRO A 555 52.17 46.89 33.07
C PRO A 555 51.31 46.14 32.04
N GLU A 556 50.82 44.95 32.40
CA GLU A 556 49.95 44.13 31.56
C GLU A 556 48.63 44.82 31.18
N PHE A 557 48.21 45.85 31.92
CA PHE A 557 46.99 46.61 31.66
C PHE A 557 47.24 48.00 31.08
N ARG A 558 48.49 48.36 30.76
CA ARG A 558 48.86 49.67 30.19
C ARG A 558 48.75 49.70 28.66
N THR A 559 47.75 49.02 28.09
CA THR A 559 47.46 49.17 26.65
C THR A 559 46.68 50.47 26.41
N PRO A 560 46.78 51.12 25.23
CA PRO A 560 46.09 52.39 24.98
C PRO A 560 44.58 52.35 25.25
N LYS A 561 43.93 51.23 24.93
CA LYS A 561 42.49 51.01 25.16
C LYS A 561 42.16 50.92 26.65
N LEU A 562 42.95 50.17 27.41
CA LEU A 562 42.74 49.99 28.84
C LEU A 562 43.06 51.25 29.63
N ILE A 563 44.13 51.97 29.28
CA ILE A 563 44.45 53.30 29.83
C ILE A 563 43.25 54.24 29.70
N GLN A 564 42.69 54.35 28.50
CA GLN A 564 41.51 55.18 28.26
C GLN A 564 40.31 54.73 29.09
N PHE A 565 40.10 53.41 29.21
CA PHE A 565 39.04 52.86 30.03
C PHE A 565 39.20 53.20 31.51
N PHE A 566 40.37 52.95 32.10
CA PHE A 566 40.63 53.24 33.52
C PHE A 566 40.57 54.73 33.83
N SER A 567 41.06 55.59 32.93
CA SER A 567 40.94 57.05 33.07
C SER A 567 39.47 57.49 33.15
N ARG A 568 38.61 56.91 32.30
CA ARG A 568 37.15 57.15 32.34
C ARG A 568 36.46 56.55 33.57
N MET A 569 37.12 55.65 34.28
CA MET A 569 36.65 55.04 35.53
C MET A 569 37.18 55.77 36.78
N ASN A 570 37.67 57.01 36.64
CA ASN A 570 38.19 57.85 37.72
C ASN A 570 39.49 57.34 38.37
N CYS A 571 40.33 56.60 37.64
CA CYS A 571 41.71 56.38 38.07
C CYS A 571 42.53 57.66 37.90
N VAL A 572 43.52 57.85 38.78
CA VAL A 572 44.44 58.98 38.75
C VAL A 572 45.36 58.82 37.54
N ASN A 573 45.48 59.84 36.69
CA ASN A 573 46.28 59.72 35.46
C ASN A 573 47.80 59.65 35.75
N CYS A 574 48.32 60.51 36.62
CA CYS A 574 49.72 60.54 37.03
C CYS A 574 49.88 61.05 38.47
N GLN A 575 51.01 60.78 39.14
CA GLN A 575 51.33 61.45 40.40
C GLN A 575 51.69 62.93 40.10
N ASP A 576 50.88 63.87 40.62
CA ASP A 576 51.15 65.29 40.65
C ASP A 576 51.28 65.80 42.10
N THR A 577 51.79 67.03 42.27
CA THR A 577 51.98 67.65 43.58
C THR A 577 50.68 68.00 44.30
N ASP A 578 49.52 67.89 43.62
CA ASP A 578 48.19 68.21 44.13
C ASP A 578 47.47 66.99 44.75
N LEU A 579 48.13 65.83 44.80
CA LEU A 579 47.67 64.61 45.49
C LEU A 579 47.94 64.61 47.01
N PHE A 580 48.56 65.65 47.55
CA PHE A 580 48.88 65.81 48.98
C PHE A 580 47.88 66.69 49.74
#